data_AF-A0A2P2N5D0-F1
#
_entry.id   AF-A0A2P2N5D0-F1
#
_cell.length_a   1.000
_cell.length_b   1.000
_cell.length_c   1.000
_cell.angle_alpha   90.00
_cell.angle_beta   90.00
_cell.angle_gamma   90.00
#
_symmetry.space_group_name_H-M   'P 1'
#
loop_
_entity.id
_entity.type
_entity.pdbx_description
1 polymer ?
#
loop_
_entity_poly.entity_id
_entity_poly.type
_entity_poly.pdbx_seq_one_letter_code
_entity_poly.pdbx_strand_id
1 'polypeptide(L)' 'MDVPLNVCEARDPKGLYKLARAGKIKGFTGIDDPYESPLNCEIVLKHDTGNNASPIDMAEIVIDYLQKKGYLRA' A
#
# COMPACT_ATOMS: atom_id res chain seq x y z
N MET A 1 2.74 -0.86 -2.65
CA MET A 1 2.45 -1.30 -1.28
C MET A 1 1.77 -2.64 -1.36
N ASP A 2 2.27 -3.65 -0.65
CA ASP A 2 1.67 -4.97 -0.53
C ASP A 2 1.12 -5.09 0.89
N VAL A 3 -0.13 -4.70 1.04
CA VAL A 3 -0.87 -4.68 2.31
C VAL A 3 -2.20 -5.38 2.07
N PRO A 4 -2.49 -6.47 2.79
CA PRO A 4 -3.75 -7.18 2.67
C PRO A 4 -4.97 -6.27 2.92
N LEU A 5 -6.04 -6.49 2.14
CA LEU A 5 -7.28 -5.71 2.22
C LEU A 5 -7.84 -5.62 3.65
N ASN A 6 -7.83 -6.72 4.40
CA ASN A 6 -8.33 -6.74 5.78
C ASN A 6 -7.55 -5.80 6.71
N VAL A 7 -6.24 -5.63 6.51
CA VAL A 7 -5.43 -4.68 7.26
C VAL A 7 -5.77 -3.24 6.85
N CYS A 8 -5.96 -2.98 5.55
CA CYS A 8 -6.40 -1.68 5.04
C CYS A 8 -7.78 -1.28 5.59
N GLU A 9 -8.74 -2.20 5.54
CA GLU A 9 -10.12 -2.01 6.02
C GLU A 9 -10.18 -1.91 7.57
N ALA A 10 -9.31 -2.61 8.30
CA ALA A 10 -9.21 -2.44 9.74
C ALA A 10 -8.66 -1.06 10.15
N ARG A 11 -7.73 -0.49 9.37
CA ARG A 11 -7.17 0.85 9.60
C ARG A 11 -8.20 1.94 9.32
N ASP A 12 -8.88 1.84 8.18
CA ASP A 12 -9.89 2.77 7.64
C ASP A 12 -9.85 4.20 8.22
N PRO A 13 -8.73 4.93 8.07
CA PRO A 13 -8.49 6.18 8.80
C PRO A 13 -9.45 7.30 8.41
N LYS A 14 -10.09 7.15 7.24
CA LYS A 14 -11.04 8.12 6.67
C LYS A 14 -12.49 7.62 6.69
N GLY A 15 -12.74 6.40 7.19
CA GLY A 15 -14.10 5.82 7.16
C GLY A 15 -14.59 5.41 5.77
N LEU A 16 -13.72 5.35 4.76
CA LEU A 16 -14.11 5.11 3.37
C LEU A 16 -14.56 3.66 3.16
N TYR A 17 -13.88 2.68 3.77
CA TYR A 17 -14.31 1.29 3.69
C TYR A 17 -15.67 1.11 4.37
N LYS A 18 -15.90 1.72 5.53
CA LYS A 18 -17.22 1.72 6.18
C LYS A 18 -18.32 2.30 5.29
N LEU A 19 -18.07 3.41 4.60
CA LEU A 19 -19.04 4.01 3.68
C LEU A 19 -19.31 3.15 2.45
N ALA A 20 -18.27 2.52 1.89
CA ALA A 20 -18.39 1.58 0.77
C ALA A 20 -19.20 0.33 1.17
N ARG A 21 -18.90 -0.29 2.31
CA ARG A 21 -19.67 -1.41 2.86
C ARG A 21 -21.13 -1.05 3.14
N ALA A 22 -21.41 0.20 3.52
CA ALA A 22 -22.76 0.72 3.69
C ALA A 22 -23.46 1.09 2.36
N GLY A 23 -22.83 0.84 1.21
CA GLY A 23 -23.40 1.13 -0.12
C GLY A 23 -23.46 2.62 -0.48
N LYS A 24 -22.82 3.50 0.30
CA LYS A 24 -22.81 4.95 0.06
C LYS A 24 -21.78 5.36 -0.99
N ILE A 25 -20.78 4.52 -1.23
CA ILE A 25 -19.78 4.67 -2.28
C ILE A 25 -19.85 3.41 -3.14
N LYS A 26 -20.03 3.58 -4.45
CA LYS A 26 -19.99 2.51 -5.46
C LYS A 26 -18.68 2.56 -6.22
N GLY A 27 -18.23 1.42 -6.74
CA GLY A 27 -16.98 1.32 -7.49
C GLY A 27 -15.76 1.59 -6.61
N PHE A 28 -15.80 1.14 -5.36
CA PHE A 28 -14.72 1.29 -4.40
C PHE A 28 -13.72 0.15 -4.54
N THR A 29 -12.48 0.50 -4.85
CA THR A 29 -11.38 -0.44 -5.09
C THR A 29 -11.15 -1.37 -3.89
N GLY A 30 -11.12 -2.68 -4.17
CA GLY A 30 -11.00 -3.74 -3.16
C GLY A 30 -12.33 -4.18 -2.53
N ILE A 31 -13.44 -3.51 -2.82
CA ILE A 31 -14.79 -3.88 -2.35
C ILE A 31 -15.65 -4.37 -3.50
N ASP A 32 -16.03 -3.47 -4.40
CA ASP A 32 -16.91 -3.73 -5.55
C ASP A 32 -16.26 -3.34 -6.89
N ASP A 33 -15.01 -2.88 -6.85
CA ASP A 33 -14.13 -2.67 -8.01
C ASP A 33 -12.77 -3.34 -7.77
N PRO A 34 -12.15 -4.01 -8.76
CA PRO A 34 -10.93 -4.79 -8.53
C PRO A 34 -9.70 -3.90 -8.35
N TYR A 35 -8.71 -4.40 -7.61
CA TYR A 35 -7.35 -3.89 -7.61
C TYR A 35 -6.44 -4.87 -8.36
N GLU A 36 -5.78 -4.41 -9.41
CA GLU A 36 -4.81 -5.21 -10.16
C GLU A 36 -3.39 -4.92 -9.64
N SER A 37 -2.81 -5.87 -8.91
CA SER A 37 -1.44 -5.73 -8.41
C SER A 37 -0.43 -5.68 -9.57
N PRO A 38 0.63 -4.86 -9.48
CA PRO A 38 1.67 -4.82 -10.50
C PRO A 38 2.32 -6.19 -10.74
N LEU A 39 2.49 -6.58 -12.00
CA LEU A 39 3.11 -7.86 -12.38
C LEU A 39 4.64 -7.87 -12.25
N ASN A 40 5.27 -6.71 -12.45
CA ASN A 40 6.73 -6.55 -12.42
C ASN A 40 7.09 -5.18 -11.84
N CYS A 41 7.00 -5.03 -10.53
CA CYS A 41 7.42 -3.81 -9.85
C CYS A 41 8.88 -3.89 -9.39
N GLU A 42 9.53 -2.74 -9.32
CA GLU A 42 10.92 -2.61 -8.88
C GLU A 42 11.10 -2.83 -7.38
N ILE A 43 10.08 -2.45 -6.58
CA ILE A 43 10.08 -2.55 -5.12
C ILE A 43 8.69 -2.97 -4.64
N VAL A 44 8.64 -3.94 -3.71
CA VAL A 44 7.45 -4.31 -2.96
C VAL A 44 7.65 -3.94 -1.49
N LEU A 45 6.93 -2.93 -1.02
CA LEU A 45 6.90 -2.54 0.40
C LEU A 45 5.75 -3.26 1.10
N LYS A 46 6.08 -4.13 2.07
CA LYS A 46 5.11 -4.95 2.80
C LYS A 46 4.82 -4.37 4.18
N HIS A 47 3.56 -4.40 4.58
CA HIS A 47 3.17 -4.11 5.95
C HIS A 47 1.92 -4.90 6.32
N ASP A 48 2.04 -5.77 7.32
CA ASP A 48 0.95 -6.59 7.84
C ASP A 48 1.04 -6.69 9.37
N THR A 49 0.26 -7.60 9.98
CA THR A 49 0.24 -7.81 11.44
C THR A 49 1.50 -8.48 12.00
N GLY A 50 2.34 -9.10 11.17
CA GLY A 50 3.60 -9.73 11.56
C GLY A 50 4.84 -8.92 11.16
N ASN A 51 4.70 -7.97 10.25
CA ASN A 51 5.76 -7.09 9.76
C ASN A 51 5.41 -5.62 10.03
N ASN A 52 5.96 -5.10 11.13
CA ASN A 52 5.75 -3.73 11.63
C ASN A 52 6.79 -2.74 11.09
N ALA A 53 7.20 -2.87 9.83
CA ALA A 53 8.07 -1.88 9.20
C ALA A 53 7.40 -0.51 9.27
N SER A 54 8.09 0.47 9.89
CA SER A 54 7.58 1.82 9.98
C SER A 54 7.63 2.51 8.62
N PRO A 55 6.91 3.64 8.44
CA PRO A 55 7.06 4.46 7.24
C PRO A 55 8.50 4.90 6.97
N ILE A 56 9.31 5.11 8.02
CA ILE A 56 10.72 5.49 7.91
C ILE A 56 11.53 4.32 7.34
N ASP A 57 11.39 3.12 7.91
CA ASP A 57 12.11 1.93 7.43
C ASP A 57 11.80 1.63 5.96
N MET A 58 10.52 1.77 5.57
CA MET A 58 10.12 1.59 4.17
C MET A 58 10.66 2.67 3.24
N ALA A 59 10.78 3.92 3.71
CA ALA A 59 11.39 4.99 2.94
C ALA A 59 12.89 4.76 2.73
N GLU A 60 13.60 4.23 3.74
CA GLU A 60 15.02 3.87 3.61
C GLU A 60 15.25 2.84 2.51
N ILE A 61 14.36 1.84 2.36
CA ILE A 61 14.41 0.86 1.27
C ILE A 61 14.35 1.55 -0.10
N VAL A 62 13.47 2.54 -0.26
CA VAL A 62 13.32 3.27 -1.52
C VAL A 62 14.55 4.14 -1.79
N ILE A 63 15.08 4.82 -0.77
CA ILE A 63 16.29 5.66 -0.89
C ILE A 63 17.48 4.80 -1.30
N ASP A 64 17.69 3.65 -0.67
CA ASP A 64 18.76 2.72 -1.01
C ASP A 64 18.63 2.20 -2.45
N TYR A 65 17.41 1.88 -2.89
CA TYR A 65 17.15 1.53 -4.30
C TYR A 65 17.57 2.64 -5.27
N LEU A 66 17.15 3.88 -4.99
CA LEU A 66 17.49 5.03 -5.85
C LEU A 66 19.01 5.27 -5.87
N GLN A 67 19.68 5.12 -4.74
CA GLN A 67 21.13 5.24 -4.63
C GLN A 67 21.84 4.17 -5.46
N LYS A 68 21.41 2.90 -5.34
CA LYS A 68 21.96 1.76 -6.11
C LYS A 68 21.76 1.90 -7.61
N LYS A 69 20.64 2.50 -8.03
CA LYS A 69 20.39 2.83 -9.43
C LYS A 69 21.15 4.06 -9.93
N GLY A 70 21.84 4.78 -9.05
CA GLY A 70 22.62 5.96 -9.39
C GLY A 70 21.79 7.22 -9.60
N TYR A 71 20.49 7.21 -9.27
CA TYR A 71 19.61 8.37 -9.46
C TYR A 71 19.88 9.53 -8.50
N LEU A 72 20.69 9.31 -7.46
CA LEU A 72 21.01 10.32 -6.44
C LEU A 72 22.35 11.04 -6.67
N ARG A 73 22.96 10.86 -7.84
CA ARG A 73 24.21 11.54 -8.23
C ARG A 73 23.95 12.44 -9.43
N ALA A 74 24.63 13.58 -9.47
CA ALA A 74 24.58 14.55 -10.57
C ALA A 74 25.45 14.10 -11.76
#